data_AF-A0A938S924-F1
#
_entry.id   AF-A0A938S924-F1
#
_cell.length_a   1.000
_cell.length_b   1.000
_cell.length_c   1.000
_cell.angle_alpha   90.00
_cell.angle_beta   90.00
_cell.angle_gamma   90.00
#
_symmetry.space_group_name_H-M   'P 1'
#
loop_
_entity.id
_entity.type
_entity.pdbx_description
1 polymer ?
#
loop_
_entity_poly.entity_id
_entity_poly.type
_entity_poly.pdbx_seq_one_letter_code
_entity_poly.pdbx_strand_id
1 'polypeptide(L)'
;MNKFACCLIPPKGLSDPVRAGQAAVSEGVLDLLKKVRACPASYWPTAKEGVLQLLARGHQMKHPGATEAERKERRDQVAAVLEKARAASDVEFEMNKEALCTELKGDPVRKASDEQLAFKTAYFLLSPGSADIYAAVLRRLATQKAGL
;
A
#
# COMPACT_ATOMS: atom_id res chain seq x y z
N MET A 1 37.82 -26.25 11.92
CA MET A 1 36.42 -26.74 11.92
C MET A 1 35.58 -25.79 12.77
N ASN A 2 34.68 -25.06 12.12
CA ASN A 2 33.76 -24.08 12.72
C ASN A 2 32.72 -24.76 13.62
N LYS A 3 32.58 -24.31 14.86
CA LYS A 3 31.34 -24.49 15.63
C LYS A 3 30.75 -23.12 15.91
N PHE A 4 29.88 -22.69 15.01
CA PHE A 4 29.01 -21.54 15.25
C PHE A 4 27.92 -22.01 16.24
N ALA A 5 27.88 -21.43 17.43
CA ALA A 5 26.86 -21.71 18.44
C ALA A 5 25.93 -20.50 18.53
N CYS A 6 24.74 -20.58 17.92
CA CYS A 6 23.71 -19.57 18.11
C CYS A 6 23.03 -19.79 19.46
N CYS A 7 23.34 -18.96 20.45
CA CYS A 7 22.57 -18.87 21.67
C CYS A 7 21.25 -18.14 21.38
N LEU A 8 20.20 -18.88 21.03
CA LEU A 8 18.82 -18.39 21.04
C LEU A 8 18.30 -18.44 22.49
N ILE A 9 18.61 -17.42 23.29
CA ILE A 9 17.87 -17.17 24.52
C ILE A 9 16.86 -16.06 24.20
N PRO A 10 15.55 -16.37 24.03
CA PRO A 10 14.56 -15.32 23.89
C PRO A 10 14.45 -14.54 25.21
N PRO A 11 14.46 -13.20 25.19
CA PRO A 11 14.29 -12.41 26.40
C PRO A 11 12.88 -12.64 26.99
N LYS A 12 12.83 -12.92 28.29
CA LYS A 12 11.59 -13.05 29.06
C LYS A 12 10.98 -11.65 29.24
N GLY A 13 10.04 -11.30 28.38
CA GLY A 13 9.37 -9.99 28.41
C GLY A 13 8.58 -9.74 27.14
N LEU A 14 7.68 -10.65 26.79
CA LEU A 14 6.89 -10.62 25.56
C LEU A 14 5.56 -9.85 25.75
N SER A 15 5.59 -8.70 26.42
CA SER A 15 4.42 -7.81 26.51
C SER A 15 4.37 -6.77 25.39
N ASP A 16 5.47 -6.56 24.66
CA ASP A 16 5.45 -5.83 23.38
C ASP A 16 6.61 -6.26 22.46
N PRO A 17 6.41 -7.27 21.60
CA PRO A 17 7.37 -7.61 20.56
C PRO A 17 7.19 -6.64 19.39
N VAL A 18 7.89 -5.50 19.39
CA VAL A 18 8.14 -4.77 18.14
C VAL A 18 9.05 -5.68 17.30
N ARG A 19 8.39 -6.42 16.40
CA ARG A 19 8.95 -7.49 15.56
C ARG A 19 10.20 -7.04 14.80
N ALA A 20 11.36 -7.55 15.20
CA ALA A 20 12.45 -7.82 14.27
C ALA A 20 11.95 -8.90 13.29
N GLY A 21 11.58 -8.51 12.07
CA GLY A 21 11.14 -9.45 11.02
C GLY A 21 9.82 -9.12 10.30
N GLN A 22 9.20 -7.96 10.50
CA GLN A 22 8.18 -7.49 9.56
C GLN A 22 8.86 -6.77 8.41
N ALA A 23 9.05 -7.46 7.27
CA ALA A 23 9.34 -6.77 6.03
C ALA A 23 8.24 -5.72 5.81
N ALA A 24 8.61 -4.44 5.64
CA ALA A 24 7.68 -3.33 5.42
C ALA A 24 6.84 -3.47 4.13
N VAL A 25 7.17 -4.48 3.33
CA VAL A 25 6.57 -4.79 2.05
C VAL A 25 5.35 -5.70 2.25
N SER A 26 4.22 -5.34 1.63
CA SER A 26 3.08 -6.26 1.61
C SER A 26 3.37 -7.32 0.56
N GLU A 27 3.27 -8.58 0.95
CA GLU A 27 3.55 -9.74 0.10
C GLU A 27 2.86 -9.65 -1.28
N GLY A 28 1.62 -9.15 -1.34
CA GLY A 28 0.88 -9.00 -2.60
C GLY A 28 1.47 -8.00 -3.60
N VAL A 29 2.11 -6.92 -3.15
CA VAL A 29 2.74 -5.93 -4.05
C VAL A 29 4.04 -6.47 -4.60
N LEU A 30 4.82 -7.19 -3.77
CA LEU A 30 6.02 -7.87 -4.22
C LEU A 30 5.71 -8.97 -5.24
N ASP A 31 4.66 -9.75 -4.99
CA ASP A 31 4.19 -10.78 -5.92
C ASP A 31 3.75 -10.18 -7.26
N LEU A 32 3.06 -9.04 -7.24
CA LEU A 32 2.73 -8.29 -8.44
C LEU A 32 3.98 -7.89 -9.24
N LEU A 33 5.01 -7.33 -8.59
CA LEU A 33 6.26 -6.95 -9.26
C LEU A 33 6.96 -8.17 -9.88
N LYS A 34 6.96 -9.32 -9.19
CA LYS A 34 7.51 -10.57 -9.73
C LYS A 34 6.75 -11.03 -10.98
N LYS A 35 5.41 -10.98 -10.95
CA LYS A 35 4.55 -11.32 -12.10
C LYS A 35 4.78 -10.38 -13.30
N VAL A 36 4.97 -9.09 -13.03
CA VAL A 36 5.30 -8.08 -14.06
C VAL A 36 6.61 -8.40 -14.76
N ARG A 37 7.65 -8.79 -14.00
CA ARG A 37 8.95 -9.21 -14.55
C ARG A 37 8.84 -10.49 -15.37
N ALA A 38 8.08 -11.47 -14.89
CA ALA A 38 7.87 -12.75 -15.56
C ALA A 38 7.00 -12.66 -16.83
N CYS A 39 6.31 -11.54 -17.06
CA CYS A 39 5.46 -11.35 -18.22
C CYS A 39 6.29 -11.34 -19.52
N PRO A 40 5.91 -12.07 -20.58
CA PRO A 40 6.62 -11.98 -21.86
C PRO A 40 6.46 -10.60 -22.52
N ALA A 41 7.49 -10.16 -23.25
CA ALA A 41 7.52 -8.82 -23.86
C ALA A 41 6.37 -8.57 -24.85
N SER A 42 5.92 -9.61 -25.56
CA SER A 42 4.79 -9.53 -26.50
C SER A 42 3.46 -9.22 -25.83
N TYR A 43 3.26 -9.70 -24.60
CA TYR A 43 2.01 -9.52 -23.84
C TYR A 43 2.06 -8.31 -22.90
N TRP A 44 3.25 -7.76 -22.64
CA TRP A 44 3.44 -6.70 -21.67
C TRP A 44 2.58 -5.45 -21.92
N PRO A 45 2.43 -4.92 -23.15
CA PRO A 45 1.60 -3.72 -23.37
C PRO A 45 0.16 -3.89 -22.88
N THR A 46 -0.46 -5.05 -23.15
CA THR A 46 -1.83 -5.35 -22.72
C THR A 46 -1.89 -5.63 -21.22
N ALA A 47 -0.96 -6.41 -20.68
CA ALA A 47 -0.91 -6.73 -19.26
C ALA A 47 -0.69 -5.47 -18.41
N LYS A 48 0.19 -4.56 -18.85
CA LYS A 48 0.46 -3.28 -18.22
C LYS A 48 -0.81 -2.46 -18.08
N GLU A 49 -1.61 -2.35 -19.12
CA GLU A 49 -2.86 -1.58 -19.05
C GLU A 49 -3.83 -2.18 -18.01
N GLY A 50 -3.96 -3.51 -17.98
CA GLY A 50 -4.79 -4.18 -16.98
C GLY A 50 -4.31 -3.94 -15.55
N VAL A 51 -2.99 -4.00 -15.31
CA VAL A 51 -2.40 -3.70 -14.00
C VAL A 51 -2.61 -2.23 -13.62
N LEU A 52 -2.39 -1.30 -14.56
CA LEU A 52 -2.62 0.13 -14.33
C LEU A 52 -4.08 0.42 -13.98
N GLN A 53 -5.03 -0.21 -14.69
CA GLN A 53 -6.45 -0.06 -14.40
C GLN A 53 -6.83 -0.60 -13.01
N LEU A 54 -6.30 -1.78 -12.63
CA LEU A 54 -6.52 -2.36 -11.32
C LEU A 54 -6.00 -1.45 -10.19
N LEU A 55 -4.78 -0.95 -10.34
CA LEU A 55 -4.15 -0.06 -9.36
C LEU A 55 -4.85 1.32 -9.32
N ALA A 56 -5.28 1.84 -10.48
CA ALA A 56 -6.03 3.09 -10.56
C ALA A 56 -7.38 2.98 -9.82
N ARG A 57 -8.09 1.84 -9.93
CA ARG A 57 -9.32 1.59 -9.17
C ARG A 57 -9.04 1.57 -7.66
N GLY A 58 -7.96 0.89 -7.25
CA GLY A 58 -7.51 0.89 -5.86
C GLY A 58 -7.21 2.30 -5.33
N HIS A 59 -6.53 3.12 -6.14
CA HIS A 59 -6.22 4.50 -5.81
C HIS A 59 -7.50 5.37 -5.69
N GLN A 60 -8.44 5.24 -6.63
CA GLN A 60 -9.70 5.98 -6.60
C GLN A 60 -10.52 5.68 -5.34
N MET A 61 -10.53 4.44 -4.86
CA MET A 61 -11.21 4.09 -3.60
C MET A 61 -10.58 4.75 -2.38
N LYS A 62 -9.26 4.97 -2.38
CA LYS A 62 -8.54 5.65 -1.29
C LYS A 62 -8.63 7.17 -1.37
N HIS A 63 -8.74 7.70 -2.59
CA HIS A 63 -8.71 9.12 -2.92
C HIS A 63 -9.86 9.48 -3.87
N PRO A 64 -11.11 9.40 -3.40
CA PRO A 64 -12.28 9.61 -4.26
C PRO A 64 -12.40 11.06 -4.78
N GLY A 65 -11.74 12.03 -4.12
CA GLY A 65 -11.69 13.44 -4.53
C GLY A 65 -10.45 13.82 -5.37
N ALA A 66 -9.67 12.85 -5.85
CA ALA A 66 -8.49 13.14 -6.68
C ALA A 66 -8.89 13.73 -8.04
N THR A 67 -8.25 14.82 -8.43
CA THR A 67 -8.42 15.47 -9.73
C THR A 67 -7.98 14.56 -10.87
N GLU A 68 -8.38 14.85 -12.11
CA GLU A 68 -7.89 14.09 -13.28
C GLU A 68 -6.38 14.21 -13.45
N ALA A 69 -5.80 15.37 -13.17
CA ALA A 69 -4.37 15.60 -13.23
C ALA A 69 -3.61 14.72 -12.22
N GLU A 70 -4.07 14.67 -10.97
CA GLU A 70 -3.47 13.82 -9.93
C GLU A 70 -3.61 12.32 -10.26
N ARG A 71 -4.76 11.92 -10.81
CA ARG A 71 -4.98 10.53 -11.25
C ARG A 71 -4.03 10.14 -12.40
N LYS A 72 -3.83 11.05 -13.36
CA LYS A 72 -2.89 10.85 -14.47
C LYS A 72 -1.44 10.79 -13.97
N GLU A 73 -1.03 11.75 -13.15
CA GLU A 73 0.31 11.78 -12.56
C GLU A 73 0.59 10.48 -11.80
N ARG A 74 -0.36 10.02 -10.97
CA ARG A 74 -0.25 8.76 -10.25
C ARG A 74 -0.11 7.57 -11.19
N ARG A 75 -0.92 7.52 -12.26
CA ARG A 75 -0.86 6.45 -13.27
C ARG A 75 0.51 6.41 -13.94
N ASP A 76 1.07 7.57 -14.29
CA ASP A 76 2.37 7.68 -14.95
C ASP A 76 3.51 7.27 -14.02
N GLN A 77 3.45 7.65 -12.74
CA GLN A 77 4.38 7.20 -11.70
C GLN A 77 4.35 5.67 -11.54
N VAL A 78 3.15 5.09 -11.41
CA VAL A 78 2.97 3.64 -11.32
C VAL A 78 3.53 2.95 -12.56
N ALA A 79 3.22 3.47 -13.76
CA ALA A 79 3.74 2.93 -15.01
C ALA A 79 5.27 2.93 -15.04
N ALA A 80 5.91 4.02 -14.59
CA ALA A 80 7.36 4.11 -14.51
C ALA A 80 7.95 3.08 -13.54
N VAL A 81 7.34 2.86 -12.36
CA VAL A 81 7.80 1.85 -11.39
C VAL A 81 7.71 0.44 -11.98
N LEU A 82 6.63 0.12 -12.70
CA LEU A 82 6.47 -1.17 -13.35
C LEU A 82 7.54 -1.40 -14.42
N GLU A 83 7.85 -0.39 -15.24
CA GLU A 83 8.93 -0.48 -16.24
C GLU A 83 10.31 -0.62 -15.59
N LYS A 84 10.60 0.16 -14.53
CA LYS A 84 11.84 0.03 -13.75
C LYS A 84 12.01 -1.40 -13.21
N ALA A 85 10.97 -1.96 -12.62
CA ALA A 85 10.99 -3.32 -12.08
C ALA A 85 11.26 -4.36 -13.17
N ARG A 86 10.66 -4.18 -14.36
CA ARG A 86 10.82 -5.07 -15.51
C ARG A 86 12.23 -4.99 -16.12
N ALA A 87 12.79 -3.80 -16.21
CA ALA A 87 14.11 -3.56 -16.79
C ALA A 87 15.27 -3.97 -15.86
N ALA A 88 15.02 -4.05 -14.54
CA ALA A 88 16.03 -4.44 -13.56
C ALA A 88 16.51 -5.88 -13.76
N SER A 89 17.83 -6.06 -13.69
CA SER A 89 18.45 -7.38 -13.57
C SER A 89 18.00 -8.08 -12.27
N ASP A 90 18.20 -9.39 -12.17
CA ASP A 90 17.78 -10.14 -10.98
C ASP A 90 18.45 -9.63 -9.70
N VAL A 91 19.73 -9.28 -9.78
CA VAL A 91 20.47 -8.73 -8.64
C VAL A 91 19.92 -7.35 -8.25
N GLU A 92 19.76 -6.45 -9.22
CA GLU A 92 19.22 -5.10 -8.97
C GLU A 92 17.80 -5.14 -8.42
N PHE A 93 16.97 -6.04 -8.94
CA PHE A 93 15.61 -6.22 -8.44
C PHE A 93 15.62 -6.70 -7.00
N GLU A 94 16.40 -7.72 -6.65
CA GLU A 94 16.43 -8.23 -5.29
C GLU A 94 16.95 -7.21 -4.28
N MET A 95 17.87 -6.33 -4.69
CA MET A 95 18.35 -5.21 -3.87
C MET A 95 17.31 -4.09 -3.72
N ASN A 96 16.54 -3.79 -4.77
CA ASN A 96 15.64 -2.62 -4.81
C ASN A 96 14.15 -2.95 -4.62
N LYS A 97 13.78 -4.23 -4.49
CA LYS A 97 12.37 -4.67 -4.44
C LYS A 97 11.55 -3.95 -3.36
N GLU A 98 12.16 -3.64 -2.22
CA GLU A 98 11.47 -2.96 -1.12
C GLU A 98 11.17 -1.49 -1.44
N ALA A 99 12.15 -0.80 -2.04
CA ALA A 99 11.99 0.56 -2.53
C ALA A 99 10.93 0.61 -3.64
N LEU A 100 10.98 -0.30 -4.62
CA LEU A 100 9.99 -0.40 -5.69
C LEU A 100 8.57 -0.66 -5.15
N CYS A 101 8.42 -1.54 -4.15
CA CYS A 101 7.14 -1.76 -3.49
C CYS A 101 6.65 -0.51 -2.75
N THR A 102 7.57 0.25 -2.16
CA THR A 102 7.25 1.49 -1.45
C THR A 102 6.84 2.59 -2.43
N GLU A 103 7.54 2.77 -3.55
CA GLU A 103 7.14 3.69 -4.63
C GLU A 103 5.78 3.32 -5.21
N LEU A 104 5.52 2.03 -5.43
CA LEU A 104 4.26 1.53 -5.99
C LEU A 104 3.07 1.75 -5.05
N LYS A 105 3.28 1.59 -3.73
CA LYS A 105 2.25 1.82 -2.71
C LYS A 105 2.09 3.28 -2.34
N GLY A 106 3.20 4.00 -2.24
CA GLY A 106 3.28 5.31 -1.63
C GLY A 106 2.47 6.27 -2.46
N ASP A 107 1.46 6.90 -1.87
CA ASP A 107 0.74 7.97 -2.54
C ASP A 107 1.64 9.21 -2.60
N PRO A 108 1.54 10.04 -3.65
CA PRO A 108 2.27 11.31 -3.66
C PRO A 108 1.96 12.05 -2.37
N VAL A 109 3.00 12.50 -1.66
CA VAL A 109 2.91 13.20 -0.38
C VAL A 109 2.34 14.60 -0.62
N ARG A 110 1.07 14.67 -0.98
CA ARG A 110 0.31 15.91 -1.12
C ARG A 110 -0.73 15.92 -0.02
N LYS A 111 -0.69 16.97 0.80
CA LYS A 111 -1.74 17.20 1.79
C LYS A 111 -3.03 17.45 0.99
N ALA A 112 -4.04 16.61 1.23
CA ALA A 112 -5.35 16.80 0.63
C ALA A 112 -5.88 18.20 0.98
N SER A 113 -6.49 18.88 0.01
CA SER A 113 -7.17 20.14 0.27
C SER A 113 -8.37 19.92 1.21
N ASP A 114 -8.84 20.99 1.86
CA ASP A 114 -10.03 20.91 2.72
C ASP A 114 -11.26 20.43 1.94
N GLU A 115 -11.37 20.82 0.67
CA GLU A 115 -12.42 20.33 -0.24
C GLU A 115 -12.30 18.82 -0.51
N GLN A 116 -11.09 18.33 -0.78
CA GLN A 116 -10.85 16.89 -0.99
C GLN A 116 -11.13 16.08 0.27
N LEU A 117 -10.79 16.63 1.46
CA LEU A 117 -11.10 16.02 2.74
C LEU A 117 -12.60 15.99 3.01
N ALA A 118 -13.31 17.09 2.73
CA ALA A 118 -14.77 17.17 2.85
C ALA A 118 -15.45 16.17 1.91
N PHE A 119 -15.03 16.11 0.64
CA PHE A 119 -15.53 15.15 -0.33
C PHE A 119 -15.27 13.70 0.09
N LYS A 120 -14.04 13.39 0.54
CA LYS A 120 -13.69 12.06 1.04
C LYS A 120 -14.53 11.67 2.25
N THR A 121 -14.75 12.60 3.17
CA THR A 121 -15.59 12.40 4.35
C THR A 121 -17.04 12.13 3.94
N ALA A 122 -17.60 12.96 3.08
CA ALA A 122 -18.95 12.79 2.55
C ALA A 122 -19.10 11.45 1.80
N TYR A 123 -18.13 11.09 0.96
CA TYR A 123 -18.12 9.83 0.21
C TYR A 123 -18.22 8.62 1.14
N PHE A 124 -17.42 8.58 2.21
CA PHE A 124 -17.46 7.47 3.16
C PHE A 124 -18.69 7.49 4.07
N LEU A 125 -19.19 8.67 4.45
CA LEU A 125 -20.44 8.79 5.21
C LEU A 125 -21.66 8.40 4.38
N LEU A 126 -21.65 8.60 3.06
CA LEU A 126 -22.76 8.23 2.17
C LEU A 126 -22.62 6.80 1.60
N SER A 127 -21.52 6.11 1.89
CA SER A 127 -21.35 4.71 1.49
C SER A 127 -22.31 3.80 2.26
N PRO A 128 -23.01 2.84 1.63
CA PRO A 128 -23.95 1.94 2.32
C PRO A 128 -23.31 1.24 3.54
N GLY A 129 -24.03 1.22 4.67
CA GLY A 129 -23.57 0.64 5.93
C GLY A 129 -22.62 1.51 6.76
N SER A 130 -22.24 2.69 6.28
CA SER A 130 -21.41 3.66 7.02
C SER A 130 -22.08 4.14 8.31
N ALA A 131 -23.41 4.34 8.29
CA ALA A 131 -24.18 4.88 9.41
C ALA A 131 -24.11 3.99 10.65
N ASP A 132 -24.16 2.66 10.46
CA ASP A 132 -24.09 1.69 11.56
C ASP A 132 -22.70 1.70 12.22
N ILE A 133 -21.64 1.77 11.40
CA ILE A 133 -20.27 1.88 11.87
C ILE A 133 -20.09 3.20 12.63
N TYR A 134 -20.58 4.30 12.07
CA TYR A 134 -20.49 5.61 12.70
C TYR A 134 -21.23 5.64 14.05
N ALA A 135 -22.43 5.08 14.12
CA ALA A 135 -23.20 4.95 15.36
C ALA A 135 -22.48 4.07 16.40
N ALA A 136 -21.81 2.98 15.98
CA ALA A 136 -20.99 2.16 16.87
C ALA A 136 -19.79 2.93 17.44
N VAL A 137 -19.10 3.72 16.61
CA VAL A 137 -17.98 4.57 17.05
C VAL A 137 -18.46 5.63 18.05
N LEU A 138 -19.56 6.33 17.76
CA LEU A 138 -20.12 7.33 18.67
C LEU A 138 -20.49 6.73 20.03
N ARG A 139 -21.13 5.55 20.04
CA ARG A 139 -21.45 4.82 21.27
C ARG A 139 -20.20 4.53 22.10
N ARG A 140 -19.14 4.01 21.47
CA ARG A 140 -17.86 3.71 22.13
C ARG A 140 -17.20 4.96 22.73
N LEU A 141 -17.20 6.08 22.00
CA LEU A 141 -16.64 7.35 22.48
C LEU A 141 -17.43 7.91 23.67
N ALA A 142 -18.77 7.77 23.65
CA ALA A 142 -19.61 8.16 24.77
C ALA A 142 -19.31 7.32 26.03
N THR A 143 -19.10 6.01 25.88
CA THR A 143 -18.74 5.14 27.02
C THR A 143 -17.35 5.48 27.58
N GLN A 144 -16.39 5.82 26.72
CA GLN A 144 -15.04 6.23 27.15
C GLN A 144 -15.03 7.56 27.89
N LYS A 145 -15.87 8.53 27.47
CA LYS A 145 -16.03 9.80 28.19
C LYS A 145 -16.79 9.68 29.52
N ALA A 146 -17.65 8.68 29.67
CA ALA A 146 -18.41 8.44 30.90
C ALA A 146 -17.64 7.62 31.96
N GLY A 147 -16.52 7.01 31.58
CA GLY A 147 -15.63 6.25 32.48
C GLY A 147 -14.39 7.02 32.96
N LEU A 148 -14.30 8.33 32.67
CA LEU A 148 -13.34 9.31 33.18
C LEU A 148 -14.07 10.30 34.07
#